data_AF-A0A1B0CW87-F1
#
_entry.id   AF-A0A1B0CW87-F1
#
_cell.length_a   1.000
_cell.length_b   1.000
_cell.length_c   1.000
_cell.angle_alpha   90.00
_cell.angle_beta   90.00
_cell.angle_gamma   90.00
#
_symmetry.space_group_name_H-M   'P 1'
#
loop_
_entity.id
_entity.type
_entity.pdbx_description
1 polymer ?
#
loop_
_entity_poly.entity_id
_entity_poly.type
_entity_poly.pdbx_seq_one_letter_code
_entity_poly.pdbx_strand_id
1 'polypeptide(L)'
;MGRKSIFLVVVLFLCGCSAAVDNLVCTDAFCRTYREENGCPVIALPCRAKNSTHSGRLFPSPVPCGCCETCIEDLGRSWTVTALSALQVLQFLLQVTATSCMIEQISYDNNRENTGLIGHLMQRILCDEDGDFAPIKCIPGQICYCVDKAGERIFGESLNFRGIENVMKCECSRKEAALERVLGTDMRIPFVRCDEMGSYDRLQCIGDRCLCVDIHSGFPTSGVVNITLHGLQTLPCFNESGYGNETYVRSCEETKTVLVQKLYTMAKMGLYSANETKLPEICQPDGYYARIQQNDTYKFCADKFGEPIQNYAATKNSTEAENMTCNCARVELLLKQKKALEIPICCPNGNYPSLHCRRGLCYCIDENGNQISLEKPHEEIEELECYNDGQFC
;
A
#
# COMPACT_ATOMS: atom_id res chain seq x y z
N MET A 1 11.10 43.49 56.37
CA MET A 1 11.64 42.76 55.21
C MET A 1 10.48 42.25 54.38
N GLY A 2 10.07 43.01 53.35
CA GLY A 2 8.95 42.68 52.47
C GLY A 2 9.45 42.49 51.05
N ARG A 3 9.28 41.29 50.51
CA ARG A 3 9.69 40.88 49.16
C ARG A 3 8.68 41.47 48.17
N LYS A 4 9.11 42.40 47.31
CA LYS A 4 8.30 42.96 46.23
C LYS A 4 8.20 41.95 45.08
N SER A 5 6.97 41.61 44.71
CA SER A 5 6.64 40.89 43.47
C SER A 5 6.98 41.73 42.25
N ILE A 6 7.66 41.15 41.28
CA ILE A 6 7.81 41.71 39.92
C ILE A 6 7.04 40.76 38.99
N PHE A 7 5.93 41.25 38.44
CA PHE A 7 5.22 40.62 37.33
C PHE A 7 6.10 40.72 36.08
N LEU A 8 6.51 39.58 35.52
CA LEU A 8 7.10 39.51 34.18
C LEU A 8 6.02 38.98 33.22
N VAL A 9 5.42 39.90 32.47
CA VAL A 9 4.51 39.58 31.35
C VAL A 9 5.38 38.99 30.24
N VAL A 10 5.28 37.68 30.00
CA VAL A 10 5.89 37.03 28.84
C VAL A 10 4.91 37.17 27.67
N VAL A 11 5.22 38.08 26.76
CA VAL A 11 4.55 38.22 25.47
C VAL A 11 4.97 37.03 24.60
N LEU A 12 4.04 36.09 24.40
CA LEU A 12 4.14 35.02 23.41
C LEU A 12 4.05 35.64 22.01
N PHE A 13 5.21 35.90 21.39
CA PHE A 13 5.28 36.08 19.94
C PHE A 13 5.08 34.71 19.28
N LEU A 14 3.82 34.36 18.99
CA LEU A 14 3.50 33.36 17.97
C LEU A 14 3.84 33.95 16.61
N CYS A 15 5.11 33.83 16.22
CA CYS A 15 5.50 34.04 14.84
C CYS A 15 5.07 32.77 14.08
N GLY A 16 3.87 32.81 13.49
CA GLY A 16 3.45 31.82 12.52
C GLY A 16 4.36 31.90 11.30
N CYS A 17 5.34 31.02 11.22
CA CYS A 17 5.97 30.67 9.95
C CYS A 17 5.12 29.58 9.30
N SER A 18 4.14 30.00 8.51
CA SER A 18 3.74 29.21 7.34
C SER A 18 4.96 29.17 6.41
N ALA A 19 5.59 28.02 6.27
CA ALA A 19 6.51 27.75 5.18
C ALA A 19 5.97 26.56 4.41
N ALA A 20 5.26 26.87 3.32
CA ALA A 20 5.18 25.98 2.18
C ALA A 20 6.63 25.64 1.77
N VAL A 21 6.94 24.35 1.63
CA VAL A 21 8.15 23.92 0.93
C VAL A 21 7.73 22.89 -0.09
N ASP A 22 7.31 23.42 -1.24
CA ASP A 22 7.28 22.67 -2.49
C ASP A 22 8.72 22.32 -2.89
N ASN A 23 8.97 21.05 -3.21
CA ASN A 23 10.11 20.53 -3.99
C ASN A 23 11.53 21.00 -3.62
N LEU A 24 12.05 20.57 -2.47
CA LEU A 24 13.47 20.67 -2.17
C LEU A 24 14.22 19.42 -2.70
N VAL A 25 15.02 19.56 -3.75
CA VAL A 25 15.88 18.47 -4.25
C VAL A 25 17.27 18.58 -3.64
N CYS A 26 17.60 17.67 -2.73
CA CYS A 26 18.88 17.63 -2.04
C CYS A 26 20.00 17.12 -2.96
N THR A 27 20.78 18.06 -3.51
CA THR A 27 21.96 17.77 -4.34
C THR A 27 23.22 18.37 -3.71
N ASP A 28 24.39 17.85 -4.07
CA ASP A 28 25.68 18.42 -3.66
C ASP A 28 25.82 19.90 -4.06
N ALA A 29 25.24 20.31 -5.18
CA ALA A 29 25.23 21.69 -5.64
C ALA A 29 24.43 22.60 -4.69
N PHE A 30 23.24 22.16 -4.28
CA PHE A 30 22.42 22.88 -3.30
C PHE A 30 23.16 23.09 -1.98
N CYS A 31 23.83 22.05 -1.47
CA CYS A 31 24.57 22.16 -0.23
C CYS A 31 25.78 23.09 -0.30
N ARG A 32 26.44 23.22 -1.45
CA ARG A 32 27.53 24.20 -1.62
C ARG A 32 27.01 25.63 -1.55
N THR A 33 25.97 25.95 -2.32
CA THR A 33 25.35 27.27 -2.31
C THR A 33 24.83 27.64 -0.93
N TYR A 34 24.16 26.71 -0.24
CA TYR A 34 23.64 26.93 1.10
C TYR A 34 24.75 27.29 2.12
N ARG A 35 25.89 26.58 2.08
CA ARG A 35 27.05 26.85 2.95
C ARG A 35 27.69 28.19 2.68
N GLU A 36 27.75 28.62 1.42
CA GLU A 36 28.35 29.90 1.03
C GLU A 36 27.50 31.09 1.46
N GLU A 37 26.17 30.98 1.34
CA GLU A 37 25.24 32.07 1.66
C GLU A 37 24.96 32.18 3.16
N ASN A 38 24.82 31.06 3.87
CA ASN A 38 24.36 31.05 5.26
C ASN A 38 25.44 30.69 6.28
N GLY A 39 26.54 30.07 5.83
CA GLY A 39 27.57 29.52 6.70
C GLY A 39 27.12 28.28 7.48
N CYS A 40 28.09 27.50 7.98
CA CYS A 40 27.82 26.41 8.92
C CYS A 40 28.20 26.81 10.35
N PRO A 41 27.48 26.30 11.36
CA PRO A 41 27.85 26.47 12.75
C PRO A 41 29.23 25.86 13.02
N VAL A 42 30.00 26.49 13.93
CA VAL A 42 31.31 25.98 14.33
C VAL A 42 31.14 24.71 15.13
N ILE A 43 31.79 23.63 14.69
CA ILE A 43 31.77 22.33 15.37
C ILE A 43 32.37 22.49 16.78
N ALA A 44 31.62 22.04 17.79
CA ALA A 44 32.03 22.13 19.19
C ALA A 44 33.33 21.35 19.48
N LEU A 45 34.06 21.82 20.48
CA LEU A 45 35.39 21.30 20.85
C LEU A 45 35.41 19.77 21.06
N PRO A 46 34.37 19.13 21.63
CA PRO A 46 34.43 17.69 21.88
C PRO A 46 34.47 16.80 20.64
N CYS A 47 33.90 17.26 19.52
CA CYS A 47 34.03 16.56 18.23
C CYS A 47 35.27 16.99 17.44
N ARG A 48 35.78 18.20 17.68
CA ARG A 48 36.97 18.74 16.99
C ARG A 48 38.28 18.18 17.55
N ALA A 49 38.38 18.01 18.86
CA ALA A 49 39.62 17.62 19.53
C ALA A 49 39.77 16.10 19.74
N LYS A 50 38.66 15.35 19.83
CA LYS A 50 38.58 13.89 20.03
C LYS A 50 39.76 13.29 20.81
N ASN A 51 39.81 13.55 22.11
CA ASN A 51 40.87 13.07 23.00
C ASN A 51 40.27 12.44 24.27
N SER A 52 41.13 12.06 25.21
CA SER A 52 40.72 11.40 26.47
C SER A 52 39.77 12.23 27.36
N THR A 53 39.65 13.54 27.15
CA THR A 53 38.72 14.43 27.89
C THR A 53 37.60 15.00 27.01
N HIS A 54 37.61 14.72 25.71
CA HIS A 54 36.72 15.30 24.72
C HIS A 54 36.20 14.20 23.78
N SER A 55 35.02 13.67 24.09
CA SER A 55 34.32 12.67 23.30
C SER A 55 33.05 13.27 22.70
N GLY A 56 32.92 13.20 21.39
CA GLY A 56 31.71 13.60 20.67
C GLY A 56 31.66 13.02 19.26
N ARG A 57 30.46 12.91 18.70
CA ARG A 57 30.19 12.40 17.36
C ARG A 57 29.58 13.48 16.48
N LEU A 58 30.00 13.48 15.22
CA LEU A 58 29.47 14.38 14.20
C LEU A 58 28.18 13.78 13.64
N PHE A 59 27.17 14.63 13.48
CA PHE A 59 25.90 14.30 12.87
C PHE A 59 25.56 15.35 11.81
N PRO A 60 24.75 15.01 10.79
CA PRO A 60 24.15 16.00 9.92
C PRO A 60 23.38 17.02 10.76
N SER A 61 23.67 18.30 10.57
CA SER A 61 23.00 19.43 11.20
C SER A 61 21.57 19.54 10.64
N PRO A 62 20.59 20.00 11.44
CA PRO A 62 19.19 20.17 11.01
C PRO A 62 18.96 21.34 10.02
N VAL A 63 19.99 21.72 9.27
CA VAL A 63 19.85 22.65 8.13
C VAL A 63 19.27 21.89 6.93
N PRO A 64 18.59 22.57 5.98
CA PRO A 64 18.03 21.91 4.80
C PRO A 64 19.01 20.95 4.13
N CYS A 65 18.54 19.74 3.79
CA CYS A 65 19.33 18.66 3.19
C CYS A 65 20.54 18.16 4.01
N GLY A 66 20.63 18.47 5.31
CA GLY A 66 21.74 18.02 6.15
C GLY A 66 23.09 18.62 5.74
N CYS A 67 23.08 19.78 5.08
CA CYS A 67 24.25 20.35 4.45
C CYS A 67 25.37 20.75 5.42
N CYS A 68 25.17 20.83 6.73
CA CYS A 68 26.23 21.14 7.72
C CYS A 68 26.42 19.98 8.69
N GLU A 69 27.50 20.01 9.48
CA GLU A 69 27.71 19.05 10.57
C GLU A 69 27.45 19.72 11.92
N THR A 70 26.91 18.96 12.86
CA THR A 70 26.76 19.36 14.26
C THR A 70 27.46 18.34 15.16
N CYS A 71 27.89 18.81 16.34
CA CYS A 71 28.57 17.97 17.32
C CYS A 71 27.61 17.56 18.43
N ILE A 72 27.53 16.25 18.70
CA ILE A 72 26.87 15.71 19.89
C ILE A 72 27.95 15.16 20.82
N GLU A 73 28.05 15.70 22.02
CA GLU A 73 29.03 15.30 23.02
C GLU A 73 28.58 13.99 23.71
N ASP A 74 29.48 13.01 23.82
CA ASP A 74 29.25 11.76 24.55
C ASP A 74 29.38 12.05 26.05
N LEU A 75 28.28 12.47 26.70
CA LEU A 75 28.24 12.67 28.15
C LEU A 75 28.18 11.30 28.86
N GLY A 76 29.32 10.88 29.42
CA GLY A 76 29.39 9.68 30.26
C GLY A 76 28.40 9.73 31.43
N ARG A 77 27.45 8.79 31.43
CA ARG A 77 26.55 8.40 32.55
C ARG A 77 26.27 9.49 33.60
N SER A 78 25.53 10.53 33.24
CA SER A 78 24.66 11.27 34.19
C SER A 78 23.72 12.17 33.40
N TRP A 79 22.45 11.79 33.32
CA TRP A 79 21.42 12.60 32.67
C TRP A 79 21.04 13.76 33.57
N THR A 80 21.63 14.93 33.33
CA THR A 80 21.05 16.21 33.75
C THR A 80 20.93 17.10 32.51
N VAL A 81 20.04 16.71 31.61
CA VAL A 81 19.61 17.57 30.53
C VAL A 81 18.72 18.65 31.14
N THR A 82 19.11 19.91 31.03
CA THR A 82 18.24 21.03 31.39
C THR A 82 16.92 20.90 30.63
N ALA A 83 15.82 20.78 31.37
CA ALA A 83 14.51 20.28 30.93
C ALA A 83 13.87 21.01 29.73
N LEU A 84 14.41 22.14 29.27
CA LEU A 84 13.92 22.85 28.08
C LEU A 84 14.54 22.39 26.75
N SER A 85 15.79 21.89 26.75
CA SER A 85 16.44 21.41 25.52
C SER A 85 16.25 19.91 25.29
N ALA A 86 16.02 19.11 26.35
CA ALA A 86 15.63 17.71 26.21
C ALA A 86 14.24 17.54 25.57
N LEU A 87 13.28 18.40 25.93
CA LEU A 87 11.93 18.30 25.35
C LEU A 87 11.98 18.60 23.86
N GLN A 88 12.73 19.63 23.45
CA GLN A 88 12.91 20.00 22.05
C GLN A 88 13.69 18.95 21.27
N VAL A 89 14.78 18.40 21.81
CA VAL A 89 15.57 17.34 21.14
C VAL A 89 14.82 16.00 21.11
N LEU A 90 14.02 15.67 22.13
CA LEU A 90 13.15 14.49 22.12
C LEU A 90 12.00 14.69 21.13
N GLN A 91 11.39 15.88 21.05
CA GLN A 91 10.41 16.23 20.01
C GLN A 91 11.03 16.26 18.60
N PHE A 92 12.29 16.67 18.45
CA PHE A 92 12.97 16.71 17.16
C PHE A 92 13.49 15.33 16.71
N LEU A 93 13.93 14.47 17.64
CA LEU A 93 14.26 13.07 17.38
C LEU A 93 12.99 12.24 17.10
N LEU A 94 11.86 12.59 17.73
CA LEU A 94 10.52 12.09 17.36
C LEU A 94 10.02 12.65 16.01
N GLN A 95 10.67 13.68 15.46
CA GLN A 95 10.39 14.27 14.15
C GLN A 95 11.31 13.74 13.04
N VAL A 96 12.13 12.71 13.29
CA VAL A 96 12.34 11.70 12.25
C VAL A 96 11.00 10.98 12.17
N THR A 97 10.09 11.51 11.34
CA THR A 97 8.68 11.11 11.32
C THR A 97 8.61 9.60 11.15
N ALA A 98 8.31 8.88 12.24
CA ALA A 98 8.00 7.47 12.14
C ALA A 98 6.86 7.37 11.13
N THR A 99 7.10 6.69 10.02
CA THR A 99 6.11 6.47 8.97
C THR A 99 4.94 5.66 9.55
N SER A 100 3.79 5.69 8.87
CA SER A 100 2.61 4.91 9.30
C SER A 100 2.96 3.43 9.53
N CYS A 101 3.76 2.83 8.63
CA CYS A 101 4.20 1.45 8.80
C CYS A 101 5.07 1.26 10.06
N MET A 102 6.04 2.15 10.31
CA MET A 102 6.89 2.04 11.50
C MET A 102 6.09 2.18 12.80
N ILE A 103 5.08 3.06 12.82
CA ILE A 103 4.19 3.23 13.96
C ILE A 103 3.39 1.94 14.22
N GLU A 104 2.80 1.35 13.18
CA GLU A 104 2.08 0.08 13.31
C GLU A 104 3.00 -1.07 13.76
N GLN A 105 4.23 -1.11 13.23
CA GLN A 105 5.22 -2.10 13.61
C GLN A 105 5.61 -1.99 15.10
N ILE A 106 5.82 -0.77 15.59
CA ILE A 106 6.09 -0.50 17.01
C ILE A 106 4.88 -0.87 17.88
N SER A 107 3.67 -0.55 17.45
CA SER A 107 2.43 -0.91 18.15
C SER A 107 2.32 -2.43 18.31
N TYR A 108 2.57 -3.18 17.23
CA TYR A 108 2.59 -4.64 17.26
C TYR A 108 3.65 -5.18 18.23
N ASP A 109 4.89 -4.69 18.16
CA ASP A 109 5.98 -5.17 19.02
C ASP A 109 5.71 -4.86 20.51
N ASN A 110 5.15 -3.69 20.81
CA ASN A 110 4.71 -3.34 22.16
C ASN A 110 3.60 -4.25 22.68
N ASN A 111 2.61 -4.56 21.83
CA ASN A 111 1.53 -5.49 22.20
C ASN A 111 2.06 -6.91 22.44
N ARG A 112 3.09 -7.32 21.69
CA ARG A 112 3.76 -8.62 21.88
C ARG A 112 4.47 -8.69 23.22
N GLU A 113 5.26 -7.68 23.53
CA GLU A 113 6.25 -7.72 24.61
C GLU A 113 5.68 -7.28 25.96
N ASN A 114 4.81 -6.26 25.96
CA ASN A 114 4.35 -5.62 27.20
C ASN A 114 2.98 -6.11 27.66
N THR A 115 2.08 -6.46 26.74
CA THR A 115 0.70 -6.84 27.08
C THR A 115 0.40 -8.32 26.78
N GLY A 116 1.15 -8.95 25.87
CA GLY A 116 0.86 -10.29 25.38
C GLY A 116 -0.45 -10.37 24.57
N LEU A 117 -1.01 -9.23 24.16
CA LEU A 117 -2.31 -9.13 23.48
C LEU A 117 -2.11 -9.19 21.96
N ILE A 118 -1.73 -10.35 21.44
CA ILE A 118 -1.64 -10.59 20.00
C ILE A 118 -2.52 -11.77 19.64
N GLY A 119 -3.45 -11.51 18.72
CA GLY A 119 -4.30 -12.55 18.17
C GLY A 119 -3.52 -13.56 17.35
N HIS A 120 -3.94 -14.82 17.37
CA HIS A 120 -3.21 -15.93 16.75
C HIS A 120 -2.96 -15.80 15.23
N LEU A 121 -3.75 -15.00 14.50
CA LEU A 121 -3.54 -14.71 13.07
C LEU A 121 -2.99 -13.30 12.81
N MET A 122 -2.83 -12.48 13.85
CA MET A 122 -2.21 -11.17 13.69
C MET A 122 -0.73 -11.35 13.32
N GLN A 123 -0.30 -10.68 12.26
CA GLN A 123 1.08 -10.72 11.82
C GLN A 123 1.75 -9.37 12.06
N ARG A 124 3.03 -9.42 12.40
CA ARG A 124 3.88 -8.23 12.44
C ARG A 124 3.99 -7.69 11.02
N ILE A 125 3.58 -6.43 10.82
CA ILE A 125 3.74 -5.77 9.53
C ILE A 125 5.24 -5.60 9.22
N LEU A 126 5.57 -5.63 7.93
CA LEU A 126 6.91 -5.39 7.42
C LEU A 126 6.95 -4.02 6.76
N CYS A 127 8.01 -3.26 7.02
CA CYS A 127 8.28 -1.99 6.35
C CYS A 127 9.50 -2.13 5.44
N ASP A 128 9.52 -1.39 4.34
CA ASP A 128 10.69 -1.29 3.46
C ASP A 128 11.74 -0.30 4.00
N GLU A 129 12.84 -0.12 3.26
CA GLU A 129 13.98 0.73 3.66
C GLU A 129 13.59 2.21 3.78
N ASP A 130 12.55 2.65 3.07
CA ASP A 130 12.01 4.01 3.12
C ASP A 130 11.02 4.19 4.29
N GLY A 131 10.67 3.09 4.98
CA GLY A 131 9.64 3.08 6.01
C GLY A 131 8.22 2.94 5.47
N ASP A 132 8.03 2.74 4.17
CA ASP A 132 6.70 2.46 3.62
C ASP A 132 6.28 1.02 3.94
N PHE A 133 5.01 0.71 3.76
CA PHE A 133 4.54 -0.68 3.89
C PHE A 133 5.20 -1.58 2.86
N ALA A 134 5.67 -2.75 3.32
CA ALA A 134 6.14 -3.79 2.43
C ALA A 134 5.03 -4.21 1.45
N PRO A 135 5.37 -4.60 0.22
CA PRO A 135 4.41 -4.76 -0.87
C PRO A 135 3.36 -5.87 -0.67
N ILE A 136 3.56 -6.80 0.26
CA ILE A 136 2.77 -8.03 0.41
C ILE A 136 2.26 -8.12 1.84
N LYS A 137 0.95 -8.34 1.99
CA LYS A 137 0.32 -8.68 3.26
C LYS A 137 -0.32 -10.06 3.14
N CYS A 138 -0.13 -10.91 4.16
CA CYS A 138 -0.60 -12.29 4.14
C CYS A 138 -1.53 -12.60 5.31
N ILE A 139 -2.60 -13.32 5.03
CA ILE A 139 -3.48 -13.90 6.04
C ILE A 139 -3.08 -15.37 6.20
N PRO A 140 -2.67 -15.82 7.40
CA PRO A 140 -2.26 -17.20 7.63
C PRO A 140 -3.34 -18.20 7.23
N GLY A 141 -2.98 -19.17 6.37
CA GLY A 141 -3.89 -20.22 5.91
C GLY A 141 -4.92 -19.80 4.87
N GLN A 142 -4.92 -18.53 4.43
CA GLN A 142 -5.78 -18.04 3.36
C GLN A 142 -4.94 -17.56 2.17
N ILE A 143 -4.78 -16.24 2.02
CA ILE A 143 -4.17 -15.60 0.85
C ILE A 143 -3.09 -14.62 1.25
N CYS A 144 -2.25 -14.26 0.28
CA CYS A 144 -1.45 -13.05 0.29
C CYS A 144 -1.99 -12.10 -0.78
N TYR A 145 -1.94 -10.79 -0.52
CA TYR A 145 -2.39 -9.75 -1.43
C TYR A 145 -1.42 -8.56 -1.43
N CYS A 146 -1.45 -7.81 -2.52
CA CYS A 146 -0.61 -6.64 -2.71
C CYS A 146 -1.15 -5.41 -1.98
N VAL A 147 -0.24 -4.58 -1.45
CA VAL A 147 -0.56 -3.27 -0.88
C VAL A 147 0.27 -2.15 -1.53
N ASP A 148 -0.25 -0.92 -1.49
CA ASP A 148 0.49 0.26 -1.91
C ASP A 148 1.52 0.72 -0.85
N LYS A 149 2.15 1.88 -1.06
CA LYS A 149 3.11 2.45 -0.09
C LYS A 149 2.46 2.84 1.25
N ALA A 150 1.17 3.11 1.27
CA ALA A 150 0.39 3.51 2.44
C ALA A 150 -0.25 2.32 3.19
N GLY A 151 -0.15 1.10 2.66
CA GLY A 151 -0.72 -0.11 3.25
C GLY A 151 -2.11 -0.49 2.71
N GLU A 152 -2.63 0.27 1.75
CA GLU A 152 -3.95 0.04 1.15
C GLU A 152 -3.91 -1.12 0.15
N ARG A 153 -4.94 -1.97 0.16
CA ARG A 153 -5.02 -3.14 -0.73
C ARG A 153 -5.15 -2.70 -2.19
N ILE A 154 -4.29 -3.26 -3.04
CA ILE A 154 -4.31 -3.05 -4.50
C ILE A 154 -4.49 -4.39 -5.23
N PHE A 155 -4.42 -4.36 -6.56
CA PHE A 155 -4.52 -5.57 -7.39
C PHE A 155 -3.37 -6.54 -7.12
N GLY A 156 -3.63 -7.85 -7.20
CA GLY A 156 -2.66 -8.92 -7.03
C GLY A 156 -2.93 -9.71 -5.76
N GLU A 157 -3.33 -10.97 -5.91
CA GLU A 157 -3.61 -11.87 -4.79
C GLU A 157 -3.35 -13.33 -5.17
N SER A 158 -2.90 -14.12 -4.20
CA SER A 158 -2.63 -15.54 -4.42
C SER A 158 -2.78 -16.31 -3.12
N LEU A 159 -2.81 -17.63 -3.20
CA LEU A 159 -2.80 -18.48 -2.02
C LEU A 159 -1.53 -18.23 -1.20
N ASN A 160 -1.68 -18.27 0.11
CA ASN A 160 -0.53 -18.24 1.01
C ASN A 160 0.18 -19.62 0.99
N PHE A 161 1.34 -19.69 0.34
CA PHE A 161 2.20 -20.87 0.32
C PHE A 161 3.66 -20.51 0.58
N ARG A 162 4.47 -21.50 0.98
CA ARG A 162 5.90 -21.28 1.25
C ARG A 162 6.62 -20.84 -0.02
N GLY A 163 7.30 -19.68 0.03
CA GLY A 163 8.02 -19.14 -1.12
C GLY A 163 7.20 -18.19 -1.99
N ILE A 164 5.99 -17.82 -1.56
CA ILE A 164 5.13 -16.84 -2.26
C ILE A 164 5.88 -15.52 -2.52
N GLU A 165 6.71 -15.09 -1.58
CA GLU A 165 7.53 -13.88 -1.65
C GLU A 165 8.56 -13.89 -2.79
N ASN A 166 8.87 -15.06 -3.36
CA ASN A 166 9.78 -15.17 -4.51
C ASN A 166 9.09 -14.89 -5.85
N VAL A 167 7.76 -15.04 -5.91
CA VAL A 167 6.98 -14.93 -7.16
C VAL A 167 6.04 -13.73 -7.13
N MET A 168 5.45 -13.43 -5.98
CA MET A 168 4.64 -12.24 -5.73
C MET A 168 5.55 -11.10 -5.31
N LYS A 169 5.70 -10.05 -6.14
CA LYS A 169 6.44 -8.82 -5.76
C LYS A 169 5.57 -7.58 -5.72
N CYS A 170 4.42 -7.58 -6.38
CA CYS A 170 3.49 -6.45 -6.44
C CYS A 170 4.03 -5.17 -7.10
N GLU A 171 5.23 -5.20 -7.69
CA GLU A 171 5.86 -4.01 -8.29
C GLU A 171 5.05 -3.46 -9.47
N CYS A 172 4.46 -4.34 -10.29
CA CYS A 172 3.58 -3.93 -11.38
C CYS A 172 2.32 -3.26 -10.80
N SER A 173 1.66 -3.91 -9.84
CA SER A 173 0.47 -3.37 -9.19
C SER A 173 0.72 -2.03 -8.48
N ARG A 174 1.85 -1.86 -7.79
CA ARG A 174 2.20 -0.60 -7.11
C ARG A 174 2.38 0.53 -8.11
N LYS A 175 3.02 0.25 -9.26
CA LYS A 175 3.19 1.24 -10.34
C LYS A 175 1.87 1.61 -10.98
N GLU A 176 1.00 0.64 -11.27
CA GLU A 176 -0.35 0.89 -11.78
C GLU A 176 -1.18 1.73 -10.80
N ALA A 177 -1.20 1.37 -9.52
CA ALA A 177 -1.93 2.12 -8.49
C ALA A 177 -1.35 3.54 -8.32
N ALA A 178 -0.03 3.71 -8.37
CA ALA A 178 0.60 5.02 -8.31
C ALA A 178 0.21 5.89 -9.52
N LEU A 179 0.17 5.31 -10.73
CA LEU A 179 -0.22 6.00 -11.95
C LEU A 179 -1.68 6.46 -11.90
N GLU A 180 -2.59 5.62 -11.39
CA GLU A 180 -4.01 5.97 -11.24
C GLU A 180 -4.21 7.20 -10.34
N ARG A 181 -3.46 7.29 -9.23
CA ARG A 181 -3.52 8.45 -8.32
C ARG A 181 -3.03 9.74 -8.99
N VAL A 182 -2.03 9.65 -9.88
CA VAL A 182 -1.44 10.82 -10.56
C VAL A 182 -2.32 11.30 -11.71
N LEU A 183 -2.83 10.38 -12.53
CA LEU A 183 -3.59 10.74 -13.73
C LEU A 183 -5.03 11.14 -13.44
N GLY A 184 -5.59 10.80 -12.27
CA GLY A 184 -6.95 11.14 -11.87
C GLY A 184 -8.04 10.68 -12.86
N THR A 185 -7.69 9.79 -13.78
CA THR A 185 -8.52 9.32 -14.89
C THR A 185 -8.20 7.83 -15.15
N ASP A 186 -9.23 7.01 -15.45
CA ASP A 186 -9.06 5.60 -15.85
C ASP A 186 -8.57 5.46 -17.31
N MET A 187 -7.90 6.50 -17.84
CA MET A 187 -7.17 6.38 -19.11
C MET A 187 -5.86 5.63 -18.84
N ARG A 188 -5.99 4.34 -18.53
CA ARG A 188 -4.88 3.39 -18.49
C ARG A 188 -4.25 3.38 -19.88
N ILE A 189 -3.12 4.06 -20.03
CA ILE A 189 -2.35 4.01 -21.25
C ILE A 189 -1.73 2.59 -21.29
N PRO A 190 -2.09 1.76 -22.29
CA PRO A 190 -1.86 0.32 -22.23
C PRO A 190 -0.40 0.03 -22.58
N PHE A 191 0.47 0.03 -21.58
CA PHE A 191 1.88 -0.30 -21.80
C PHE A 191 2.38 -1.43 -20.89
N VAL A 192 1.72 -1.72 -19.78
CA VAL A 192 2.19 -2.71 -18.81
C VAL A 192 1.02 -3.56 -18.33
N ARG A 193 1.12 -4.87 -18.54
CA ARG A 193 0.21 -5.86 -17.98
C ARG A 193 0.82 -6.49 -16.73
N CYS A 194 0.03 -6.63 -15.67
CA CYS A 194 0.44 -7.39 -14.48
C CYS A 194 0.00 -8.85 -14.58
N ASP A 195 0.62 -9.75 -13.83
CA ASP A 195 0.07 -11.09 -13.60
C ASP A 195 -0.96 -11.09 -12.46
N GLU A 196 -1.62 -12.23 -12.23
CA GLU A 196 -2.64 -12.36 -11.17
C GLU A 196 -2.09 -12.12 -9.75
N MET A 197 -0.77 -12.19 -9.58
CA MET A 197 -0.06 -11.99 -8.31
C MET A 197 0.44 -10.54 -8.16
N GLY A 198 0.18 -9.68 -9.14
CA GLY A 198 0.59 -8.27 -9.14
C GLY A 198 2.05 -8.02 -9.52
N SER A 199 2.77 -9.06 -9.93
CA SER A 199 4.09 -8.93 -10.56
C SER A 199 3.93 -8.57 -12.05
N TYR A 200 5.01 -8.27 -12.74
CA TYR A 200 4.93 -8.03 -14.19
C TYR A 200 4.59 -9.32 -14.92
N ASP A 201 3.63 -9.26 -15.85
CA ASP A 201 3.47 -10.34 -16.81
C ASP A 201 4.77 -10.48 -17.59
N ARG A 202 5.33 -11.71 -17.65
CA ARG A 202 6.58 -12.01 -18.35
C ARG A 202 6.53 -11.58 -19.80
N LEU A 203 5.35 -11.59 -20.41
CA LEU A 203 5.12 -11.18 -21.77
C LEU A 203 4.48 -9.77 -21.77
N GLN A 204 5.06 -8.83 -22.51
CA GLN A 204 4.53 -7.48 -22.65
C GLN A 204 4.38 -7.14 -24.13
N CYS A 205 3.20 -6.69 -24.53
CA CYS A 205 2.93 -6.32 -25.92
C CYS A 205 2.28 -4.95 -26.07
N ILE A 206 2.68 -4.26 -27.14
CA ILE A 206 2.03 -3.04 -27.63
C ILE A 206 1.65 -3.31 -29.08
N GLY A 207 0.36 -3.53 -29.33
CA GLY A 207 -0.11 -3.99 -30.63
C GLY A 207 0.46 -5.36 -30.98
N ASP A 208 1.12 -5.47 -32.13
CA ASP A 208 1.76 -6.69 -32.62
C ASP A 208 3.24 -6.84 -32.19
N ARG A 209 3.75 -5.92 -31.37
CA ARG A 209 5.13 -5.92 -30.89
C ARG A 209 5.19 -6.39 -29.45
N CYS A 210 5.80 -7.54 -29.24
CA CYS A 210 5.91 -8.18 -27.93
C CYS A 210 7.36 -8.39 -27.52
N LEU A 211 7.63 -8.37 -26.21
CA LEU A 211 8.93 -8.73 -25.64
C LEU A 211 8.74 -9.49 -24.31
N CYS A 212 9.81 -10.16 -23.87
CA CYS A 212 9.90 -10.70 -22.52
C CYS A 212 10.43 -9.65 -21.56
N VAL A 213 9.87 -9.60 -20.36
CA VAL A 213 10.35 -8.78 -19.26
C VAL A 213 10.62 -9.62 -18.02
N ASP A 214 11.48 -9.10 -17.15
CA ASP A 214 11.68 -9.64 -15.82
C ASP A 214 10.45 -9.36 -14.93
N ILE A 215 9.97 -10.39 -14.23
CA ILE A 215 8.74 -10.31 -13.43
C ILE A 215 8.83 -9.33 -12.26
N HIS A 216 10.05 -9.01 -11.80
CA HIS A 216 10.28 -8.17 -10.64
C HIS A 216 10.42 -6.70 -11.03
N SER A 217 11.23 -6.43 -12.06
CA SER A 217 11.61 -5.06 -12.44
C SER A 217 10.83 -4.50 -13.63
N GLY A 218 10.29 -5.38 -14.48
CA GLY A 218 9.70 -5.01 -15.77
C GLY A 218 10.73 -4.69 -16.84
N PHE A 219 12.04 -4.91 -16.58
CA PHE A 219 13.07 -4.67 -17.58
C PHE A 219 13.03 -5.71 -18.71
N PRO A 220 13.26 -5.31 -19.97
CA PRO A 220 13.35 -6.23 -21.09
C PRO A 220 14.43 -7.30 -20.90
N THR A 221 14.05 -8.57 -21.05
CA THR A 221 14.95 -9.73 -21.05
C THR A 221 15.12 -10.33 -22.46
N SER A 222 14.33 -9.87 -23.44
CA SER A 222 14.47 -10.24 -24.85
C SER A 222 14.38 -9.02 -25.77
N GLY A 223 14.70 -9.22 -27.05
CA GLY A 223 14.35 -8.28 -28.11
C GLY A 223 12.84 -8.23 -28.36
N VAL A 224 12.40 -7.18 -29.06
CA VAL A 224 11.02 -7.01 -29.52
C VAL A 224 10.77 -7.88 -30.74
N VAL A 225 9.69 -8.65 -30.71
CA VAL A 225 9.25 -9.53 -31.80
C VAL A 225 7.92 -9.04 -32.35
N ASN A 226 7.79 -9.03 -33.67
CA ASN A 226 6.49 -8.88 -34.32
C ASN A 226 5.75 -10.22 -34.34
N ILE A 227 4.69 -10.34 -33.55
CA ILE A 227 3.98 -11.60 -33.36
C ILE A 227 3.05 -11.95 -34.54
N THR A 228 2.66 -10.98 -35.36
CA THR A 228 1.92 -11.25 -36.61
C THR A 228 2.79 -11.99 -37.63
N LEU A 229 4.10 -11.70 -37.64
CA LEU A 229 5.05 -12.32 -38.57
C LEU A 229 5.67 -13.62 -38.04
N HIS A 230 5.99 -13.65 -36.75
CA HIS A 230 6.80 -14.72 -36.16
C HIS A 230 6.04 -15.59 -35.15
N GLY A 231 4.89 -15.13 -34.66
CA GLY A 231 4.14 -15.78 -33.58
C GLY A 231 4.75 -15.56 -32.20
N LEU A 232 3.91 -15.65 -31.17
CA LEU A 232 4.27 -15.45 -29.77
C LEU A 232 5.27 -16.50 -29.25
N GLN A 233 5.21 -17.72 -29.77
CA GLN A 233 6.07 -18.85 -29.41
C GLN A 233 7.56 -18.63 -29.66
N THR A 234 7.93 -17.58 -30.41
CA THR A 234 9.34 -17.24 -30.65
C THR A 234 10.00 -16.50 -29.49
N LEU A 235 9.20 -15.97 -28.57
CA LEU A 235 9.70 -15.31 -27.36
C LEU A 235 10.12 -16.36 -26.32
N PRO A 236 11.31 -16.25 -25.71
CA PRO A 236 11.83 -17.25 -24.77
C PRO A 236 10.91 -17.50 -23.56
N CYS A 237 10.23 -16.47 -23.08
CA CYS A 237 9.35 -16.53 -21.92
C CYS A 237 7.97 -17.13 -22.23
N PHE A 238 7.58 -17.32 -23.50
CA PHE A 238 6.21 -17.66 -23.88
C PHE A 238 5.66 -18.89 -23.14
N ASN A 239 6.45 -19.96 -23.06
CA ASN A 239 6.05 -21.20 -22.39
C ASN A 239 5.90 -21.03 -20.86
N GLU A 240 6.65 -20.10 -20.26
CA GLU A 240 6.61 -19.81 -18.83
C GLU A 240 5.44 -18.89 -18.47
N SER A 241 4.94 -18.12 -19.43
CA SER A 241 3.87 -17.15 -19.23
C SER A 241 2.48 -17.80 -19.16
N GLY A 242 2.35 -19.10 -19.44
CA GLY A 242 1.07 -19.82 -19.38
C GLY A 242 0.08 -19.46 -20.51
N TYR A 243 0.54 -18.72 -21.53
CA TYR A 243 -0.25 -18.43 -22.72
C TYR A 243 -0.31 -19.70 -23.58
N GLY A 244 -1.53 -20.17 -23.87
CA GLY A 244 -1.76 -21.27 -24.82
C GLY A 244 -1.58 -20.81 -26.27
N ASN A 245 -2.24 -21.47 -27.23
CA ASN A 245 -2.32 -21.04 -28.64
C ASN A 245 -3.15 -19.75 -28.84
N GLU A 246 -3.27 -18.91 -27.82
CA GLU A 246 -4.20 -17.79 -27.73
C GLU A 246 -3.52 -16.45 -28.07
N THR A 247 -4.36 -15.45 -28.38
CA THR A 247 -3.96 -14.07 -28.56
C THR A 247 -3.51 -13.46 -27.23
N TYR A 248 -2.49 -12.60 -27.27
CA TYR A 248 -2.05 -11.87 -26.07
C TYR A 248 -3.17 -11.03 -25.45
N VAL A 249 -4.05 -10.44 -26.26
CA VAL A 249 -5.19 -9.65 -25.79
C VAL A 249 -6.25 -10.58 -25.18
N ARG A 250 -6.67 -10.29 -23.96
CA ARG A 250 -7.69 -11.04 -23.20
C ARG A 250 -9.09 -10.47 -23.45
N SER A 251 -10.11 -11.30 -23.22
CA SER A 251 -11.53 -10.95 -23.46
C SER A 251 -12.00 -9.66 -22.78
N CYS A 252 -11.52 -9.35 -21.56
CA CYS A 252 -11.89 -8.10 -20.90
C CYS A 252 -11.28 -6.89 -21.62
N GLU A 253 -10.02 -6.98 -22.03
CA GLU A 253 -9.33 -5.89 -22.75
C GLU A 253 -9.99 -5.60 -24.10
N GLU A 254 -10.46 -6.62 -24.81
CA GLU A 254 -11.26 -6.46 -26.03
C GLU A 254 -12.56 -5.70 -25.74
N THR A 255 -13.30 -6.12 -24.70
CA THR A 255 -14.53 -5.47 -24.25
C THR A 255 -14.28 -4.01 -23.87
N LYS A 256 -13.20 -3.73 -23.12
CA LYS A 256 -12.78 -2.38 -22.74
C LYS A 256 -12.46 -1.53 -23.96
N THR A 257 -11.78 -2.08 -24.95
CA THR A 257 -11.44 -1.38 -26.20
C THR A 257 -12.70 -0.97 -26.97
N VAL A 258 -13.68 -1.88 -27.09
CA VAL A 258 -14.96 -1.58 -27.74
C VAL A 258 -15.73 -0.48 -26.98
N LEU A 259 -15.75 -0.54 -25.65
CA LEU A 259 -16.40 0.47 -24.81
C LEU A 259 -15.74 1.85 -24.97
N VAL A 260 -14.41 1.92 -24.90
CA VAL A 260 -13.65 3.16 -25.10
C VAL A 260 -13.91 3.74 -26.50
N GLN A 261 -13.91 2.91 -27.53
CA GLN A 261 -14.19 3.34 -28.90
C GLN A 261 -15.61 3.90 -29.04
N LYS A 262 -16.60 3.28 -28.40
CA LYS A 262 -17.99 3.75 -28.38
C LYS A 262 -18.12 5.12 -27.69
N LEU A 263 -17.44 5.31 -26.57
CA LEU A 263 -17.45 6.59 -25.85
C LEU A 263 -16.73 7.68 -26.64
N TYR A 264 -15.61 7.34 -27.28
CA TYR A 264 -14.89 8.26 -28.15
C TYR A 264 -15.74 8.74 -29.34
N THR A 265 -16.50 7.84 -29.98
CA THR A 265 -17.39 8.23 -31.08
C THR A 265 -18.56 9.10 -30.59
N MET A 266 -19.16 8.78 -29.44
CA MET A 266 -20.20 9.61 -28.81
C MET A 266 -19.68 11.01 -28.46
N ALA A 267 -18.49 11.10 -27.88
CA ALA A 267 -17.83 12.36 -27.56
C ALA A 267 -17.57 13.19 -28.81
N LYS A 268 -17.08 12.58 -29.89
CA LYS A 268 -16.86 13.25 -31.17
C LYS A 268 -18.17 13.77 -31.80
N MET A 269 -19.31 13.13 -31.53
CA MET A 269 -20.63 13.55 -31.99
C MET A 269 -21.31 14.59 -31.09
N GLY A 270 -20.68 14.99 -29.98
CA GLY A 270 -21.27 15.94 -29.03
C GLY A 270 -22.42 15.36 -28.19
N LEU A 271 -22.57 14.03 -28.16
CA LEU A 271 -23.59 13.30 -27.40
C LEU A 271 -23.08 12.83 -26.04
N TYR A 272 -22.17 13.59 -25.42
CA TYR A 272 -21.47 13.19 -24.20
C TYR A 272 -22.05 13.90 -22.97
N SER A 273 -22.42 13.14 -21.95
CA SER A 273 -22.86 13.69 -20.66
C SER A 273 -21.70 13.75 -19.67
N ALA A 274 -21.57 14.84 -18.92
CA ALA A 274 -20.53 15.00 -17.90
C ALA A 274 -20.62 13.95 -16.76
N ASN A 275 -21.76 13.27 -16.62
CA ASN A 275 -21.95 12.17 -15.66
C ASN A 275 -21.42 10.81 -16.18
N GLU A 276 -20.96 10.74 -17.44
CA GLU A 276 -20.35 9.55 -18.08
C GLU A 276 -18.80 9.61 -18.03
N THR A 277 -18.25 10.43 -17.13
CA THR A 277 -16.81 10.72 -17.02
C THR A 277 -15.99 9.63 -16.34
N LYS A 278 -16.60 8.76 -15.54
CA LYS A 278 -15.91 7.63 -14.93
C LYS A 278 -16.30 6.35 -15.65
N LEU A 279 -15.40 5.88 -16.52
CA LEU A 279 -15.51 4.54 -17.09
C LEU A 279 -15.61 3.55 -15.91
N PRO A 280 -16.61 2.66 -15.87
CA PRO A 280 -16.61 1.61 -14.87
C PRO A 280 -15.32 0.79 -15.05
N GLU A 281 -14.64 0.55 -13.94
CA GLU A 281 -13.48 -0.33 -13.92
C GLU A 281 -13.96 -1.76 -14.17
N ILE A 282 -13.97 -2.17 -15.44
CA ILE A 282 -14.44 -3.50 -15.84
C ILE A 282 -13.32 -4.54 -15.88
N CYS A 283 -12.06 -4.11 -15.97
CA CYS A 283 -10.89 -4.99 -16.06
C CYS A 283 -9.87 -4.67 -14.98
N GLN A 284 -9.18 -5.70 -14.50
CA GLN A 284 -8.00 -5.57 -13.65
C GLN A 284 -6.73 -5.37 -14.50
N PRO A 285 -5.60 -4.95 -13.90
CA PRO A 285 -4.32 -4.77 -14.60
C PRO A 285 -3.73 -5.99 -15.32
N ASP A 286 -4.23 -7.19 -15.02
CA ASP A 286 -3.87 -8.40 -15.75
C ASP A 286 -4.68 -8.61 -17.03
N GLY A 287 -5.70 -7.80 -17.29
CA GLY A 287 -6.60 -7.95 -18.44
C GLY A 287 -7.72 -8.97 -18.22
N TYR A 288 -7.89 -9.52 -17.02
CA TYR A 288 -9.10 -10.22 -16.61
C TYR A 288 -10.15 -9.26 -16.06
N TYR A 289 -11.36 -9.76 -15.81
CA TYR A 289 -12.47 -8.94 -15.33
C TYR A 289 -12.27 -8.52 -13.87
N ALA A 290 -12.65 -7.26 -13.59
CA ALA A 290 -12.65 -6.69 -12.25
C ALA A 290 -13.54 -7.47 -11.28
N ARG A 291 -13.17 -7.44 -10.00
CA ARG A 291 -13.87 -8.15 -8.90
C ARG A 291 -15.35 -7.81 -8.83
N ILE A 292 -15.69 -6.57 -9.15
CA ILE A 292 -17.05 -6.04 -9.10
C ILE A 292 -17.49 -5.78 -10.54
N GLN A 293 -18.52 -6.47 -10.98
CA GLN A 293 -19.20 -6.20 -12.24
C GLN A 293 -20.59 -5.64 -11.92
N GLN A 294 -21.23 -5.05 -12.92
CA GLN A 294 -22.55 -4.45 -12.74
C GLN A 294 -23.39 -4.55 -13.99
N ASN A 295 -24.70 -4.53 -13.81
CA ASN A 295 -25.66 -4.30 -14.86
C ASN A 295 -26.57 -3.10 -14.51
N ASP A 296 -27.74 -3.04 -15.13
CA ASP A 296 -28.69 -1.95 -14.91
C ASP A 296 -29.27 -1.94 -13.49
N THR A 297 -29.35 -3.09 -12.83
CA THR A 297 -30.10 -3.27 -11.57
C THR A 297 -29.21 -3.56 -10.36
N TYR A 298 -28.15 -4.34 -10.52
CA TYR A 298 -27.32 -4.80 -9.41
C TYR A 298 -25.82 -4.72 -9.72
N LYS A 299 -25.02 -4.55 -8.67
CA LYS A 299 -23.58 -4.86 -8.64
C LYS A 299 -23.41 -6.29 -8.12
N PHE A 300 -22.44 -7.02 -8.63
CA PHE A 300 -22.17 -8.39 -8.23
C PHE A 300 -20.68 -8.70 -8.22
N CYS A 301 -20.29 -9.62 -7.35
CA CYS A 301 -18.92 -10.13 -7.34
C CYS A 301 -18.75 -11.08 -8.51
N ALA A 302 -17.72 -10.87 -9.30
CA ALA A 302 -17.42 -11.67 -10.47
C ALA A 302 -16.10 -12.41 -10.33
N ASP A 303 -16.01 -13.58 -10.95
CA ASP A 303 -14.76 -14.30 -11.11
C ASP A 303 -13.84 -13.60 -12.13
N LYS A 304 -12.68 -14.21 -12.43
CA LYS A 304 -11.73 -13.63 -13.38
C LYS A 304 -12.24 -13.55 -14.82
N PHE A 305 -13.28 -14.30 -15.16
CA PHE A 305 -13.90 -14.32 -16.49
C PHE A 305 -15.14 -13.41 -16.57
N GLY A 306 -15.49 -12.72 -15.49
CA GLY A 306 -16.64 -11.80 -15.44
C GLY A 306 -17.95 -12.49 -15.07
N GLU A 307 -17.92 -13.79 -14.75
CA GLU A 307 -19.10 -14.55 -14.37
C GLU A 307 -19.45 -14.33 -12.89
N PRO A 308 -20.74 -14.24 -12.54
CA PRO A 308 -21.15 -13.98 -11.16
C PRO A 308 -20.74 -15.11 -10.20
N ILE A 309 -20.11 -14.73 -9.09
CA ILE A 309 -19.76 -15.62 -7.99
C ILE A 309 -21.00 -15.77 -7.10
N GLN A 310 -21.67 -16.92 -7.21
CA GLN A 310 -22.83 -17.26 -6.37
C GLN A 310 -23.90 -16.14 -6.37
N ASN A 311 -24.47 -15.82 -5.21
CA ASN A 311 -25.45 -14.75 -5.01
C ASN A 311 -24.84 -13.50 -4.36
N TYR A 312 -23.53 -13.28 -4.52
CA TYR A 312 -22.87 -12.10 -3.97
C TYR A 312 -23.21 -10.87 -4.80
N ALA A 313 -24.30 -10.19 -4.44
CA ALA A 313 -24.85 -9.07 -5.19
C ALA A 313 -25.53 -8.05 -4.27
N ALA A 314 -25.54 -6.81 -4.72
CA ALA A 314 -26.21 -5.71 -4.06
C ALA A 314 -26.96 -4.86 -5.09
N THR A 315 -28.13 -4.37 -4.70
CA THR A 315 -28.94 -3.48 -5.54
C THR A 315 -28.17 -2.20 -5.81
N LYS A 316 -28.14 -1.75 -7.07
CA LYS A 316 -27.42 -0.52 -7.44
C LYS A 316 -27.97 0.67 -6.65
N ASN A 317 -27.08 1.57 -6.23
CA ASN A 317 -27.37 2.73 -5.37
C ASN A 317 -27.83 2.40 -3.93
N SER A 318 -27.67 1.16 -3.47
CA SER A 318 -27.79 0.83 -2.05
C SER A 318 -26.45 1.03 -1.33
N THR A 319 -26.49 1.20 -0.01
CA THR A 319 -25.29 1.29 0.84
C THR A 319 -24.41 0.05 0.72
N GLU A 320 -25.01 -1.13 0.54
CA GLU A 320 -24.29 -2.40 0.36
C GLU A 320 -23.52 -2.43 -0.96
N ALA A 321 -24.05 -1.78 -2.01
CA ALA A 321 -23.40 -1.67 -3.32
C ALA A 321 -22.33 -0.58 -3.36
N GLU A 322 -22.42 0.44 -2.51
CA GLU A 322 -21.38 1.47 -2.36
C GLU A 322 -20.17 0.93 -1.59
N ASN A 323 -20.41 0.17 -0.52
CA ASN A 323 -19.36 -0.42 0.32
C ASN A 323 -18.86 -1.79 -0.19
N MET A 324 -19.27 -2.21 -1.39
CA MET A 324 -18.94 -3.51 -1.96
C MET A 324 -17.46 -3.58 -2.36
N THR A 325 -16.72 -4.56 -1.85
CA THR A 325 -15.30 -4.81 -2.17
C THR A 325 -15.09 -6.13 -2.91
N CYS A 326 -15.94 -7.13 -2.65
CA CYS A 326 -15.80 -8.51 -3.11
C CYS A 326 -14.54 -9.25 -2.63
N ASN A 327 -13.85 -8.69 -1.64
CA ASN A 327 -12.60 -9.24 -1.11
C ASN A 327 -12.80 -10.66 -0.55
N CYS A 328 -13.87 -10.89 0.19
CA CYS A 328 -14.15 -12.21 0.76
C CYS A 328 -14.62 -13.20 -0.32
N ALA A 329 -15.56 -12.80 -1.18
CA ALA A 329 -16.12 -13.67 -2.22
C ALA A 329 -15.03 -14.24 -3.17
N ARG A 330 -14.05 -13.42 -3.55
CA ARG A 330 -12.90 -13.87 -4.37
C ARG A 330 -12.01 -14.86 -3.64
N VAL A 331 -11.72 -14.60 -2.37
CA VAL A 331 -10.91 -15.51 -1.52
C VAL A 331 -11.63 -16.83 -1.30
N GLU A 332 -12.93 -16.78 -1.03
CA GLU A 332 -13.77 -17.96 -0.86
C GLU A 332 -13.75 -18.84 -2.13
N LEU A 333 -13.92 -18.23 -3.31
CA LEU A 333 -13.82 -18.92 -4.59
C LEU A 333 -12.46 -19.60 -4.77
N LEU A 334 -11.38 -18.86 -4.54
CA LEU A 334 -10.01 -19.37 -4.68
C LEU A 334 -9.72 -20.55 -3.75
N LEU A 335 -10.13 -20.44 -2.47
CA LEU A 335 -9.94 -21.49 -1.47
C LEU A 335 -10.80 -22.72 -1.75
N LYS A 336 -12.04 -22.54 -2.23
CA LYS A 336 -12.92 -23.64 -2.68
C LYS A 336 -12.31 -24.42 -3.84
N GLN A 337 -11.82 -23.72 -4.87
CA GLN A 337 -11.17 -24.35 -6.03
C GLN A 337 -9.96 -25.20 -5.64
N LYS A 338 -9.25 -24.79 -4.60
CA LYS A 338 -8.05 -25.45 -4.08
C LYS A 338 -8.34 -26.44 -2.97
N LYS A 339 -9.62 -26.69 -2.66
CA LYS A 339 -10.09 -27.63 -1.63
C LYS A 339 -9.47 -27.34 -0.26
N ALA A 340 -9.32 -26.06 0.07
CA ALA A 340 -8.85 -25.66 1.39
C ALA A 340 -9.86 -26.09 2.47
N LEU A 341 -9.36 -26.39 3.66
CA LEU A 341 -10.18 -26.87 4.78
C LEU A 341 -10.94 -25.74 5.48
N GLU A 342 -10.37 -24.54 5.46
CA GLU A 342 -10.91 -23.37 6.16
C GLU A 342 -11.21 -22.30 5.13
N ILE A 343 -12.51 -22.12 4.90
CA ILE A 343 -13.06 -21.24 3.88
C ILE A 343 -13.84 -20.14 4.62
N PRO A 344 -13.58 -18.85 4.34
CA PRO A 344 -14.26 -17.77 5.04
C PRO A 344 -15.74 -17.73 4.69
N ILE A 345 -16.55 -17.22 5.63
CA ILE A 345 -17.96 -16.92 5.41
C ILE A 345 -18.05 -15.45 5.04
N CYS A 346 -18.70 -15.14 3.91
CA CYS A 346 -18.80 -13.80 3.38
C CYS A 346 -20.20 -13.22 3.57
N CYS A 347 -20.28 -11.89 3.66
CA CYS A 347 -21.53 -11.15 3.63
C CYS A 347 -22.23 -11.30 2.28
N PRO A 348 -23.55 -11.05 2.18
CA PRO A 348 -24.29 -11.14 0.91
C PRO A 348 -23.79 -10.22 -0.20
N ASN A 349 -23.08 -9.13 0.13
CA ASN A 349 -22.41 -8.26 -0.84
C ASN A 349 -20.95 -8.69 -1.15
N GLY A 350 -20.51 -9.85 -0.66
CA GLY A 350 -19.18 -10.41 -0.91
C GLY A 350 -18.04 -9.82 -0.06
N ASN A 351 -18.35 -8.97 0.91
CA ASN A 351 -17.37 -8.45 1.88
C ASN A 351 -17.07 -9.47 2.98
N TYR A 352 -15.97 -9.25 3.69
CA TYR A 352 -15.73 -9.91 4.98
C TYR A 352 -16.70 -9.33 6.02
N PRO A 353 -17.28 -10.17 6.90
CA PRO A 353 -17.98 -9.68 8.08
C PRO A 353 -16.98 -9.04 9.05
N SER A 354 -17.41 -8.11 9.90
CA SER A 354 -16.52 -7.49 10.91
C SER A 354 -16.04 -8.47 11.99
N LEU A 355 -16.72 -9.60 12.16
CA LEU A 355 -16.46 -10.61 13.17
C LEU A 355 -16.28 -11.99 12.52
N HIS A 356 -15.25 -12.72 12.94
CA HIS A 356 -14.95 -14.07 12.46
C HIS A 356 -14.76 -15.03 13.64
N CYS A 357 -15.35 -16.23 13.53
CA CYS A 357 -15.18 -17.29 14.51
C CYS A 357 -14.54 -18.53 13.89
N ARG A 358 -13.47 -19.04 14.50
CA ARG A 358 -12.73 -20.22 14.07
C ARG A 358 -12.43 -21.11 15.27
N ARG A 359 -12.87 -22.37 15.20
CA ARG A 359 -12.61 -23.42 16.23
C ARG A 359 -12.98 -22.98 17.67
N GLY A 360 -14.09 -22.27 17.83
CA GLY A 360 -14.59 -21.81 19.13
C GLY A 360 -13.98 -20.50 19.63
N LEU A 361 -13.11 -19.87 18.84
CA LEU A 361 -12.51 -18.57 19.11
C LEU A 361 -13.02 -17.53 18.11
N CYS A 362 -13.49 -16.39 18.59
CA CYS A 362 -14.02 -15.29 17.79
C CYS A 362 -13.13 -14.05 17.91
N TYR A 363 -12.97 -13.30 16.83
CA TYR A 363 -12.15 -12.09 16.78
C TYR A 363 -12.65 -11.14 15.70
N CYS A 364 -12.29 -9.87 15.82
CA CYS A 364 -12.61 -8.86 14.82
C CYS A 364 -11.64 -8.94 13.64
N ILE A 365 -12.17 -8.73 12.44
CA ILE A 365 -11.40 -8.64 11.20
C ILE A 365 -11.66 -7.32 10.48
N ASP A 366 -10.67 -6.85 9.73
CA ASP A 366 -10.82 -5.69 8.83
C ASP A 366 -11.54 -6.06 7.52
N GLU A 367 -11.78 -5.06 6.66
CA GLU A 367 -12.40 -5.22 5.32
C GLU A 367 -11.64 -6.16 4.36
N ASN A 368 -10.39 -6.50 4.69
CA ASN A 368 -9.52 -7.36 3.92
C ASN A 368 -9.40 -8.77 4.51
N GLY A 369 -9.98 -9.01 5.69
CA GLY A 369 -9.98 -10.29 6.39
C GLY A 369 -8.84 -10.47 7.39
N ASN A 370 -8.07 -9.41 7.72
CA ASN A 370 -7.01 -9.49 8.72
C ASN A 370 -7.58 -9.41 10.13
N GLN A 371 -7.10 -10.25 11.03
CA GLN A 371 -7.42 -10.12 12.46
C GLN A 371 -6.86 -8.81 13.02
N ILE A 372 -7.71 -8.06 13.74
CA ILE A 372 -7.35 -6.77 14.36
C ILE A 372 -7.59 -6.73 15.87
N SER A 373 -8.23 -7.75 16.45
CA SER A 373 -8.44 -7.87 17.89
C SER A 373 -7.89 -9.19 18.42
N LEU A 374 -7.68 -9.25 19.74
CA LEU A 374 -7.47 -10.52 20.42
C LEU A 374 -8.71 -11.41 20.29
N GLU A 375 -8.51 -12.71 20.15
CA GLU A 375 -9.62 -13.66 20.19
C GLU A 375 -10.24 -13.82 21.58
N LYS A 376 -11.54 -14.13 21.56
CA LYS A 376 -12.35 -14.49 22.72
C LYS A 376 -13.03 -15.84 22.50
N PRO A 377 -13.28 -16.65 23.54
CA PRO A 377 -14.18 -17.79 23.43
C PRO A 377 -15.52 -17.37 22.84
N HIS A 378 -16.18 -18.26 22.10
CA HIS A 378 -17.49 -17.96 21.50
C HIS A 378 -18.53 -17.53 22.55
N GLU A 379 -18.41 -18.03 23.78
CA GLU A 379 -19.26 -17.66 24.91
C GLU A 379 -19.07 -16.21 25.38
N GLU A 380 -17.93 -15.59 25.05
CA GLU A 380 -17.55 -14.22 25.42
C GLU A 380 -17.56 -13.29 24.19
N ILE A 381 -18.32 -13.66 23.14
CA ILE A 381 -18.36 -12.93 21.87
C ILE A 381 -18.80 -11.47 22.02
N GLU A 382 -19.64 -11.17 23.01
CA GLU A 382 -20.15 -9.82 23.33
C GLU A 382 -19.05 -8.88 23.85
N GLU A 383 -17.90 -9.40 24.29
CA GLU A 383 -16.77 -8.57 24.74
C GLU A 383 -15.95 -8.01 23.57
N LEU A 384 -16.17 -8.48 22.35
CA LEU A 384 -15.46 -8.00 21.16
C LEU A 384 -16.04 -6.66 20.71
N GLU A 385 -15.18 -5.69 20.43
CA GLU A 385 -15.58 -4.34 20.01
C GLU A 385 -16.38 -4.32 18.69
N CYS A 386 -16.16 -5.30 17.81
CA CYS A 386 -16.90 -5.47 16.56
C CYS A 386 -18.23 -6.22 16.72
N TYR A 387 -18.59 -6.65 17.94
CA TYR A 387 -19.85 -7.32 18.18
C TYR A 387 -21.01 -6.33 18.08
N ASN A 388 -22.02 -6.69 17.28
CA ASN A 388 -23.18 -5.84 17.02
C ASN A 388 -24.46 -6.68 16.84
N ASP A 389 -24.83 -7.46 17.86
CA ASP A 389 -26.11 -8.20 17.95
C ASP A 389 -26.52 -8.98 16.68
N GLY A 390 -25.55 -9.56 15.96
CA GLY A 390 -25.78 -10.35 14.74
C GLY A 390 -25.67 -9.58 13.42
N GLN A 391 -25.45 -8.26 13.46
CA GLN A 391 -25.23 -7.42 12.29
C GLN A 391 -23.72 -7.20 12.07
N PHE A 392 -23.06 -8.23 11.54
CA PHE A 392 -21.63 -8.23 11.20
C PHE A 392 -21.36 -7.84 9.73
N CYS A 393 -22.45 -7.64 8.98
CA CYS A 393 -22.53 -7.07 7.64
C CYS A 393 -23.41 -5.82 7.76
#